data_AF-A0A821PDQ5-F1
#
_entry.id   AF-A0A821PDQ5-F1
#
_cell.length_a   1.000
_cell.length_b   1.000
_cell.length_c   1.000
_cell.angle_alpha   90.00
_cell.angle_beta   90.00
_cell.angle_gamma   90.00
#
_symmetry.space_group_name_H-M   'P 1'
#
loop_
_entity.id
_entity.type
_entity.pdbx_description
1 polymer ?
#
loop_
_entity_poly.entity_id
_entity_poly.type
_entity_poly.pdbx_seq_one_letter_code
_entity_poly.pdbx_strand_id
1 'polypeptide(L)'
;MTDIFMTSINILKSSQRDGIFNDIDMDKLFSNIKDVLDGNLLFWKEILLPMRVKLQQTGLPMDPSDLKDGFMKFDIYFKPYLHYVLDQKASAEYFKQKFSRDDLFQHL
;
A
#
# COMPACT_ATOMS: atom_id res chain seq x y z
N MET A 1 -10.16 5.06 3.77
CA MET A 1 -9.18 4.65 2.71
C MET A 1 -7.93 4.06 3.35
N THR A 2 -7.41 4.67 4.42
CA THR A 2 -6.34 4.13 5.29
C THR A 2 -6.70 2.82 6.00
N ASP A 3 -7.95 2.65 6.45
CA ASP A 3 -8.33 1.45 7.22
C ASP A 3 -8.26 0.17 6.38
N ILE A 4 -8.81 0.20 5.16
CA ILE A 4 -8.75 -0.93 4.23
C ILE A 4 -7.28 -1.27 3.90
N PHE A 5 -6.42 -0.26 3.73
CA PHE A 5 -5.01 -0.45 3.45
C PHE A 5 -4.26 -1.11 4.62
N MET A 6 -4.49 -0.64 5.85
CA MET A 6 -3.88 -1.22 7.05
C MET A 6 -4.41 -2.63 7.35
N THR A 7 -5.72 -2.86 7.18
CA THR A 7 -6.33 -4.18 7.29
C THR A 7 -5.76 -5.14 6.24
N SER A 8 -5.54 -4.67 5.01
CA SER A 8 -4.91 -5.47 3.95
C SER A 8 -3.49 -5.90 4.31
N ILE A 9 -2.68 -5.00 4.88
CA ILE A 9 -1.33 -5.30 5.36
C ILE A 9 -1.37 -6.32 6.51
N ASN A 10 -2.30 -6.17 7.46
CA ASN A 10 -2.42 -7.09 8.59
C ASN A 10 -2.79 -8.50 8.14
N ILE A 11 -3.74 -8.62 7.21
CA ILE A 11 -4.13 -9.91 6.61
C ILE A 11 -2.96 -10.54 5.83
N LEU A 12 -2.21 -9.75 5.05
CA LEU A 12 -1.01 -10.23 4.38
C LEU A 12 0.03 -10.77 5.38
N LYS A 13 0.24 -10.09 6.51
CA LYS A 13 1.21 -10.50 7.53
C LYS A 13 0.75 -11.71 8.36
N SER A 14 -0.55 -11.92 8.55
CA SER A 14 -1.09 -13.09 9.25
C SER A 14 -1.17 -14.31 8.33
N SER A 15 -1.51 -14.12 7.05
CA SER A 15 -1.52 -15.20 6.04
C SER A 15 -0.19 -15.92 5.90
N GLN A 16 0.94 -15.20 5.99
CA GLN A 16 2.28 -15.79 5.89
C GLN A 16 2.72 -16.56 7.14
N ARG A 17 2.09 -16.32 8.29
CA ARG A 17 2.50 -16.90 9.58
C ARG A 17 1.66 -18.10 10.00
N ASP A 18 0.35 -18.01 9.82
CA ASP A 18 -0.57 -18.91 10.53
C ASP A 18 -1.32 -19.90 9.61
N GLY A 19 -1.15 -19.80 8.27
CA GLY A 19 -1.82 -20.69 7.31
C GLY A 19 -3.36 -20.58 7.28
N ILE A 20 -3.93 -19.64 8.05
CA ILE A 20 -5.37 -19.39 8.23
C ILE A 20 -6.05 -19.01 6.90
N PHE A 21 -5.28 -18.56 5.91
CA PHE A 21 -5.76 -17.99 4.65
C PHE A 21 -5.53 -18.90 3.42
N ASN A 22 -5.27 -20.19 3.62
CA ASN A 22 -4.95 -21.11 2.51
C ASN A 22 -6.07 -21.20 1.44
N ASP A 23 -7.34 -20.94 1.81
CA ASP A 23 -8.49 -20.92 0.89
C ASP A 23 -8.81 -19.54 0.29
N ILE A 24 -7.93 -18.56 0.52
CA ILE A 24 -8.08 -17.19 0.07
C ILE A 24 -7.03 -16.88 -0.99
N ASP A 25 -7.52 -16.65 -2.20
CA ASP A 25 -6.72 -16.08 -3.29
C ASP A 25 -6.30 -14.64 -2.95
N MET A 26 -5.04 -14.49 -2.53
CA MET A 26 -4.47 -13.22 -2.07
C MET A 26 -4.31 -12.21 -3.21
N ASP A 27 -4.12 -12.68 -4.45
CA ASP A 27 -4.02 -11.82 -5.62
C ASP A 27 -5.39 -11.26 -5.99
N LYS A 28 -6.48 -12.02 -5.81
CA LYS A 28 -7.85 -11.47 -5.93
C LYS A 28 -8.25 -10.59 -4.76
N LEU A 29 -7.73 -10.86 -3.56
CA LEU A 29 -8.07 -10.08 -2.37
C LEU A 29 -7.43 -8.69 -2.39
N PHE A 30 -6.19 -8.61 -2.89
CA PHE A 30 -5.38 -7.41 -2.80
C PHE A 30 -4.85 -6.86 -4.12
N SER A 31 -5.16 -7.50 -5.25
CA SER A 31 -4.57 -7.16 -6.56
C SER A 31 -3.05 -7.04 -6.42
N ASN A 32 -2.47 -5.95 -6.94
CA ASN A 32 -1.05 -5.66 -6.90
C ASN A 32 -0.64 -4.75 -5.72
N ILE A 33 -1.27 -4.89 -4.54
CA ILE A 33 -0.96 -4.06 -3.36
C ILE A 33 0.53 -4.05 -2.98
N LYS A 34 1.25 -5.16 -3.23
CA LYS A 34 2.69 -5.25 -2.96
C LYS A 34 3.48 -4.28 -3.82
N ASP A 35 3.15 -4.19 -5.11
CA ASP A 35 3.78 -3.25 -6.03
C ASP A 35 3.47 -1.80 -5.64
N VAL A 36 2.26 -1.53 -5.15
CA VAL A 36 1.88 -0.23 -4.59
C VAL A 36 2.68 0.11 -3.33
N LEU A 37 2.90 -0.87 -2.45
CA LEU A 37 3.73 -0.71 -1.25
C LEU A 37 5.19 -0.42 -1.62
N ASP A 38 5.73 -1.14 -2.59
CA ASP A 38 7.10 -0.95 -3.06
C ASP A 38 7.28 0.42 -3.71
N GLY A 39 6.32 0.87 -4.52
CA GLY A 39 6.31 2.23 -5.09
C GLY A 39 6.30 3.33 -4.01
N ASN A 40 5.48 3.18 -2.97
CA ASN A 40 5.45 4.10 -1.83
C ASN A 40 6.75 4.10 -1.03
N LEU A 41 7.29 2.91 -0.75
CA LEU A 41 8.53 2.77 -0.01
C LEU A 41 9.69 3.41 -0.76
N LEU A 42 9.73 3.24 -2.08
CA LEU A 42 10.73 3.84 -2.94
C LEU A 42 10.57 5.37 -2.95
N PHE A 43 9.36 5.89 -3.12
CA PHE A 43 9.10 7.34 -3.03
C PHE A 43 9.53 7.91 -1.67
N TRP A 44 9.21 7.23 -0.57
CA TRP A 44 9.63 7.64 0.77
C TRP A 44 11.16 7.69 0.90
N LYS A 45 11.86 6.64 0.46
CA LYS A 45 13.32 6.53 0.56
C LYS A 45 14.06 7.54 -0.31
N GLU A 46 13.61 7.73 -1.54
CA GLU A 46 14.33 8.53 -2.53
C GLU A 46 13.99 10.03 -2.45
N ILE A 47 12.78 10.39 -1.98
CA ILE A 47 12.29 11.78 -2.05
C ILE A 47 12.08 12.36 -0.64
N LEU A 48 11.29 11.68 0.20
CA LEU A 48 10.91 12.23 1.50
C LEU A 48 12.02 12.13 2.55
N LEU A 49 12.78 11.04 2.55
CA LEU A 49 13.89 10.85 3.49
C LEU A 49 15.01 11.88 3.29
N PRO A 50 15.51 12.17 2.07
CA PRO A 50 16.53 13.21 1.87
C PRO A 50 16.05 14.59 2.30
N MET A 51 14.79 14.93 2.02
CA MET A 51 14.19 16.19 2.46
C MET A 51 14.17 16.31 3.99
N ARG A 52 13.80 15.24 4.68
CA ARG A 52 13.85 15.19 6.15
C ARG A 52 15.28 15.33 6.68
N VAL A 53 16.24 14.67 6.07
CA VAL A 53 17.66 14.76 6.45
C VAL A 53 18.18 16.19 6.27
N LYS A 54 17.84 16.84 5.16
CA LYS A 54 18.17 18.26 4.89
C LYS A 54 17.59 19.17 5.96
N LEU A 55 16.32 19.01 6.32
CA LEU A 55 15.68 19.73 7.44
C LEU A 55 16.44 19.51 8.75
N GLN A 56 16.79 18.26 9.09
CA GLN A 56 17.53 17.94 10.32
C GLN A 56 18.92 18.56 10.36
N GLN A 57 19.62 18.62 9.23
CA GLN A 57 20.99 19.13 9.14
C GLN A 57 21.05 20.66 9.10
N THR A 58 20.08 21.30 8.42
CA THR A 58 20.10 22.75 8.18
C THR A 58 19.22 23.53 9.15
N GLY A 59 18.25 22.88 9.79
CA GLY A 59 17.20 23.54 10.57
C GLY A 59 16.22 24.37 9.74
N LEU A 60 16.37 24.40 8.41
CA LEU A 60 15.51 25.16 7.52
C LEU A 60 14.23 24.37 7.19
N PRO A 61 13.08 25.04 7.07
CA PRO A 61 11.85 24.41 6.61
C PRO A 61 12.04 23.65 5.30
N MET A 62 11.29 22.57 5.14
CA MET A 62 11.28 21.81 3.89
C MET A 62 10.81 22.70 2.72
N ASP A 63 11.57 22.70 1.63
CA ASP A 63 11.23 23.42 0.41
C ASP A 63 10.39 22.49 -0.49
N PRO A 64 9.14 22.84 -0.84
CA PRO A 64 8.33 22.04 -1.76
C PRO A 64 9.00 21.79 -3.12
N SER A 65 9.93 22.65 -3.53
CA SER A 65 10.73 22.48 -4.75
C SER A 65 11.58 21.21 -4.72
N ASP A 66 11.97 20.73 -3.54
CA ASP A 66 12.71 19.48 -3.36
C ASP A 66 11.86 18.25 -3.75
N LEU A 67 10.52 18.36 -3.82
CA LEU A 67 9.64 17.28 -4.29
C LEU A 67 9.62 17.16 -5.82
N LYS A 68 10.07 18.19 -6.55
CA LYS A 68 9.96 18.28 -8.01
C LYS A 68 10.52 17.05 -8.70
N ASP A 69 11.72 16.61 -8.29
CA ASP A 69 12.39 15.45 -8.89
C ASP A 69 11.64 14.15 -8.61
N GLY A 70 10.95 14.08 -7.47
CA GLY A 70 10.05 12.97 -7.14
C GLY A 70 8.83 12.92 -8.04
N PHE A 71 8.20 14.07 -8.30
CA PHE A 71 7.05 14.17 -9.20
C PHE A 71 7.42 14.01 -10.68
N MET A 72 8.64 14.35 -11.08
CA MET A 72 9.12 14.07 -12.44
C MET A 72 9.24 12.56 -12.72
N LYS A 73 9.38 11.75 -11.68
CA LYS A 73 9.43 10.27 -11.74
C LYS A 73 8.11 9.63 -11.30
N PHE A 74 7.00 10.34 -11.45
CA PHE A 74 5.69 9.88 -11.00
C PHE A 74 5.28 8.55 -11.65
N ASP A 75 5.60 8.38 -12.94
CA ASP A 75 5.39 7.15 -13.70
C ASP A 75 6.20 5.96 -13.16
N ILE A 76 7.30 6.20 -12.45
CA ILE A 76 8.09 5.14 -11.81
C ILE A 76 7.44 4.74 -10.49
N TYR A 77 7.13 5.71 -9.62
CA TYR A 77 6.65 5.43 -8.26
C TYR A 77 5.18 5.05 -8.21
N PHE A 78 4.35 5.62 -9.09
CA PHE A 78 2.89 5.53 -9.01
C PHE A 78 2.25 4.71 -10.12
N LYS A 79 3.00 4.19 -11.10
CA LYS A 79 2.46 3.27 -12.11
C LYS A 79 1.69 2.07 -11.53
N PRO A 80 2.12 1.43 -10.41
CA PRO A 80 1.36 0.34 -9.80
C PRO A 80 -0.06 0.74 -9.36
N TYR A 81 -0.29 2.02 -9.04
CA TYR A 81 -1.60 2.50 -8.60
C TYR A 81 -2.65 2.43 -9.69
N LEU A 82 -2.27 2.53 -10.97
CA LEU A 82 -3.25 2.45 -12.06
C LEU A 82 -3.94 1.08 -12.05
N HIS A 83 -3.15 0.02 -11.96
CA HIS A 83 -3.68 -1.35 -11.87
C HIS A 83 -4.48 -1.55 -10.58
N TYR A 84 -3.95 -1.11 -9.44
CA TYR A 84 -4.62 -1.24 -8.15
C TYR A 84 -5.99 -0.55 -8.10
N VAL A 85 -6.09 0.65 -8.67
CA VAL A 85 -7.35 1.41 -8.71
C VAL A 85 -8.36 0.75 -9.64
N LEU A 86 -7.91 0.24 -10.79
CA LEU A 86 -8.79 -0.48 -11.73
C LEU A 86 -9.35 -1.76 -11.10
N ASP A 87 -8.54 -2.47 -10.33
CA ASP A 87 -8.91 -3.74 -9.68
C ASP A 87 -9.62 -3.57 -8.34
N GLN A 88 -9.66 -2.35 -7.79
CA GLN A 88 -10.17 -2.07 -6.46
C GLN A 88 -11.60 -2.59 -6.26
N LYS A 89 -12.46 -2.44 -7.28
CA LYS A 89 -13.85 -2.88 -7.22
C LYS A 89 -13.96 -4.41 -7.18
N ALA A 90 -13.22 -5.11 -8.03
CA ALA A 90 -13.22 -6.57 -8.07
C ALA A 90 -12.66 -7.17 -6.76
N SER A 91 -11.59 -6.58 -6.24
CA SER A 91 -10.98 -6.99 -4.97
C SER A 91 -11.93 -6.79 -3.79
N ALA A 92 -12.64 -5.66 -3.74
CA ALA A 92 -13.64 -5.39 -2.72
C ALA A 92 -14.86 -6.32 -2.80
N GLU A 93 -15.29 -6.70 -4.01
CA GLU A 93 -16.37 -7.68 -4.20
C GLU A 93 -15.95 -9.08 -3.77
N TYR A 94 -14.72 -9.50 -4.08
CA TYR A 94 -14.15 -10.78 -3.63
C TYR A 94 -14.03 -10.83 -2.10
N PHE A 95 -13.52 -9.76 -1.49
CA PHE A 95 -13.50 -9.59 -0.03
C PHE A 95 -14.90 -9.77 0.56
N LYS A 96 -15.91 -9.07 0.04
CA LYS A 96 -17.28 -9.23 0.54
C LYS A 96 -17.78 -10.67 0.42
N GLN A 97 -17.60 -11.34 -0.72
CA GLN A 97 -18.11 -12.69 -0.92
C GLN A 97 -17.48 -13.72 0.02
N LYS A 98 -16.17 -13.62 0.25
CA LYS A 98 -15.44 -14.56 1.12
C LYS A 98 -15.67 -14.28 2.60
N PHE A 99 -15.73 -13.01 2.99
CA PHE A 99 -15.70 -12.60 4.40
C PHE A 99 -17.09 -12.28 4.98
N SER A 100 -18.15 -12.21 4.16
CA SER A 100 -19.53 -12.14 4.69
C SER A 100 -20.02 -13.48 5.25
N ARG A 101 -19.24 -14.56 5.10
CA ARG A 101 -19.62 -15.94 5.47
C ARG A 101 -18.83 -16.52 6.65
N ASP A 102 -17.77 -15.84 7.11
CA ASP A 102 -16.91 -16.33 8.19
C ASP A 102 -17.00 -15.43 9.42
N ASP A 103 -17.57 -15.97 10.51
CA ASP A 103 -17.65 -15.31 11.82
C ASP A 103 -16.27 -14.95 12.39
N LEU A 104 -15.21 -15.67 11.95
CA LEU A 104 -13.82 -15.45 12.36
C LEU A 104 -13.30 -14.04 12.02
N PHE A 105 -13.88 -13.39 11.00
CA PHE A 105 -13.45 -12.08 10.50
C PHE A 105 -14.25 -10.90 11.04
N GLN A 106 -15.30 -11.13 11.83
CA GLN A 106 -16.02 -10.07 12.55
C GLN A 106 -15.18 -9.45 13.68
N HIS A 107 -14.02 -10.03 14.00
CA HIS A 107 -13.19 -9.67 15.15
C HIS A 107 -11.75 -9.27 14.79
N LEU A 108 -11.44 -9.09 13.51
CA LEU A 108 -10.17 -8.55 12.99
C LEU A 108 -10.33 -7.09 12.54
#